data_AF-A0A9P6LHE7-F1
#
_entry.id   AF-A0A9P6LHE7-F1
#
_cell.length_a   1.000
_cell.length_b   1.000
_cell.length_c   1.000
_cell.angle_alpha   90.00
_cell.angle_beta   90.00
_cell.angle_gamma   90.00
#
_symmetry.space_group_name_H-M   'P 1'
#
loop_
_entity.id
_entity.type
_entity.pdbx_description
1 polymer ?
#
loop_
_entity_poly.entity_id
_entity_poly.type
_entity_poly.pdbx_seq_one_letter_code
_entity_poly.pdbx_strand_id
1 'polypeptide(L)'
;MIPQTLFTISSILTNGFRTIDAPPQLTATTLLRPLLHAVSWLYASLLLEDLANQRLPGSVAEDAFNKPWRPVPAGRITPDEARRAALYLVPALMVFGGWSGVFRETAAFVAFVWMYNDLDAADTSIYWRNVTNGLGLAALSAGATVVASGGLEYSPPERAVVWIFVTGLVVSNVMGDNVRHDYTKKKVTGRFAMVEVAAIFCALISSLVMGSYKVKGRAFDLFKESSSESSPGTHIQGATGEGFWEPSPMILFMAMIVYGVATSTLYQINREDKYQDVALAVGVTTGVIYEELSGDSILATLLHIFPWSILLTLSVSRIGHRFCRCKLG
;
A
#
# COMPACT_ATOMS: atom_id res chain seq x y z
N MET A 1 -6.54 -2.42 -12.58
CA MET A 1 -7.75 -3.26 -12.63
C MET A 1 -7.77 -4.37 -11.57
N ILE A 2 -6.91 -5.40 -11.66
CA ILE A 2 -6.95 -6.58 -10.75
C ILE A 2 -7.03 -6.22 -9.25
N PRO A 3 -6.17 -5.33 -8.69
CA PRO A 3 -6.24 -5.01 -7.26
C PRO A 3 -7.57 -4.38 -6.84
N GLN A 4 -8.15 -3.54 -7.71
CA GLN A 4 -9.43 -2.88 -7.46
C GLN A 4 -10.60 -3.85 -7.57
N THR A 5 -10.54 -4.82 -8.49
CA THR A 5 -11.52 -5.91 -8.55
C THR A 5 -11.46 -6.78 -7.30
N LEU A 6 -10.27 -7.11 -6.80
CA LEU A 6 -10.12 -7.83 -5.53
C LEU A 6 -10.67 -7.03 -4.35
N PHE A 7 -10.37 -5.72 -4.29
CA PHE A 7 -10.93 -4.82 -3.28
C PHE A 7 -12.47 -4.76 -3.33
N THR A 8 -13.04 -4.76 -4.54
CA THR A 8 -14.48 -4.81 -4.78
C THR A 8 -15.07 -6.12 -4.26
N ILE A 9 -14.47 -7.26 -4.59
CA ILE A 9 -14.92 -8.57 -4.11
C ILE A 9 -14.88 -8.60 -2.58
N SER A 10 -13.79 -8.15 -1.96
CA SER A 10 -13.68 -8.03 -0.51
C SER A 10 -14.80 -7.15 0.08
N SER A 11 -15.13 -6.04 -0.59
CA SER A 11 -16.22 -5.15 -0.18
C SER A 11 -17.58 -5.85 -0.26
N ILE A 12 -17.85 -6.62 -1.31
CA ILE A 12 -19.10 -7.41 -1.44
C ILE A 12 -19.19 -8.46 -0.33
N LEU A 13 -18.12 -9.23 -0.13
CA LEU A 13 -18.07 -10.33 0.84
C LEU A 13 -18.17 -9.86 2.31
N THR A 14 -17.92 -8.59 2.57
CA THR A 14 -17.91 -8.02 3.93
C THR A 14 -18.95 -6.91 4.13
N ASN A 15 -19.86 -6.73 3.17
CA ASN A 15 -20.84 -5.65 3.15
C ASN A 15 -20.22 -4.25 3.39
N GLY A 16 -19.15 -3.95 2.65
CA GLY A 16 -18.36 -2.73 2.81
C GLY A 16 -17.53 -2.75 4.10
N PHE A 17 -16.92 -3.89 4.45
CA PHE A 17 -16.12 -4.09 5.65
C PHE A 17 -16.88 -3.94 6.99
N ARG A 18 -18.22 -3.89 6.96
CA ARG A 18 -19.08 -3.76 8.14
C ARG A 18 -19.30 -5.08 8.85
N THR A 19 -19.43 -6.18 8.10
CA THR A 19 -19.72 -7.52 8.62
C THR A 19 -18.62 -8.48 8.19
N ILE A 20 -17.54 -8.55 8.98
CA ILE A 20 -16.40 -9.44 8.72
C ILE A 20 -16.69 -10.87 9.21
N ASP A 21 -17.42 -10.99 10.32
CA ASP A 21 -17.64 -12.26 11.02
C ASP A 21 -18.85 -13.05 10.48
N ALA A 22 -19.63 -12.44 9.59
CA ALA A 22 -20.84 -13.02 9.02
C ALA A 22 -20.89 -12.69 7.52
N PRO A 23 -20.31 -13.55 6.65
CA PRO A 23 -20.36 -13.34 5.21
C PRO A 23 -21.81 -13.36 4.73
N PRO A 24 -22.17 -12.52 3.74
CA PRO A 24 -23.52 -12.49 3.18
C PRO A 24 -23.81 -13.81 2.46
N GLN A 25 -25.10 -14.13 2.33
CA GLN A 25 -25.51 -15.24 1.48
C GLN A 25 -25.14 -14.92 0.03
N LEU A 26 -24.21 -15.72 -0.51
CA LEU A 26 -23.73 -15.57 -1.88
C LEU A 26 -24.72 -16.19 -2.85
N THR A 27 -25.39 -15.32 -3.60
CA THR A 27 -26.22 -15.67 -4.75
C THR A 27 -25.61 -15.03 -5.98
N ALA A 28 -25.92 -15.54 -7.17
CA ALA A 28 -25.51 -14.91 -8.41
C ALA A 28 -25.90 -13.41 -8.45
N THR A 29 -27.06 -13.05 -7.89
CA THR A 29 -27.55 -11.67 -7.81
C THR A 29 -26.82 -10.81 -6.77
N THR A 30 -26.41 -11.36 -5.64
CA THR A 30 -25.70 -10.61 -4.57
C THR A 30 -24.20 -10.50 -4.83
N LEU A 31 -23.65 -11.29 -5.75
CA LEU A 31 -22.24 -11.22 -6.15
C LEU A 31 -22.04 -10.65 -7.55
N LEU A 32 -22.60 -11.28 -8.60
CA LEU A 32 -22.27 -10.94 -9.98
C LEU A 32 -22.79 -9.56 -10.38
N ARG A 33 -24.02 -9.20 -9.98
CA ARG A 33 -24.59 -7.89 -10.32
C ARG A 33 -23.76 -6.72 -9.77
N PRO A 34 -23.48 -6.62 -8.46
CA PRO A 34 -22.64 -5.53 -7.94
C PRO A 34 -21.21 -5.59 -8.46
N LEU A 35 -20.65 -6.79 -8.66
CA LEU A 35 -19.30 -6.93 -9.21
C LEU A 35 -19.22 -6.42 -10.66
N LEU A 36 -20.13 -6.84 -11.54
CA LEU A 36 -20.17 -6.39 -12.94
C LEU A 36 -20.41 -4.89 -13.02
N HIS A 37 -21.28 -4.35 -12.17
CA HIS A 37 -21.53 -2.91 -12.09
C HIS A 37 -20.26 -2.16 -11.66
N ALA A 38 -19.63 -2.55 -10.56
CA ALA A 38 -18.41 -1.93 -10.07
C ALA A 38 -17.26 -2.06 -11.06
N VAL A 39 -17.07 -3.23 -11.68
CA VAL A 39 -16.05 -3.47 -12.71
C VAL A 39 -16.29 -2.62 -13.95
N SER A 40 -17.54 -2.43 -14.37
CA SER A 40 -17.87 -1.56 -15.50
C SER A 40 -17.53 -0.10 -15.20
N TRP A 41 -17.85 0.36 -13.99
CA TRP A 41 -17.48 1.70 -13.52
C TRP A 41 -15.96 1.87 -13.40
N LEU A 42 -15.26 0.92 -12.78
CA LEU A 42 -13.80 0.92 -12.68
C LEU A 42 -13.13 0.94 -14.06
N TYR A 43 -13.64 0.17 -15.02
CA TYR A 43 -13.11 0.14 -16.38
C TYR A 43 -13.27 1.49 -17.08
N ALA A 44 -14.46 2.12 -16.98
CA ALA A 44 -14.70 3.43 -17.56
C ALA A 44 -13.81 4.52 -16.93
N SER A 45 -13.62 4.46 -15.61
CA SER A 45 -12.70 5.36 -14.89
C SER A 45 -11.25 5.17 -15.34
N LEU A 46 -10.77 3.92 -15.42
CA LEU A 46 -9.40 3.63 -15.89
C LEU A 46 -9.20 4.02 -17.36
N LEU A 47 -10.22 3.85 -18.21
CA LEU A 47 -10.15 4.30 -19.60
C LEU A 47 -9.93 5.82 -19.69
N LEU A 48 -10.58 6.60 -18.82
CA LEU A 48 -10.34 8.05 -18.75
C LEU A 48 -8.91 8.37 -18.34
N GLU A 49 -8.40 7.70 -17.30
CA GLU A 49 -7.02 7.88 -16.84
C GLU A 49 -6.02 7.53 -17.95
N ASP A 50 -6.16 6.37 -18.60
CA ASP A 50 -5.27 5.93 -19.67
C ASP A 50 -5.24 6.91 -20.85
N LEU A 51 -6.40 7.44 -21.26
CA LEU A 51 -6.50 8.46 -22.32
C LEU A 51 -5.87 9.80 -21.90
N ALA A 52 -6.13 10.23 -20.66
CA ALA A 52 -5.58 11.47 -20.13
C ALA A 52 -4.05 11.40 -19.96
N ASN A 53 -3.54 10.25 -19.55
CA ASN A 53 -2.13 9.98 -19.31
C ASN A 53 -1.31 9.92 -20.61
N GLN A 54 -1.87 9.38 -21.68
CA GLN A 54 -1.14 9.16 -22.94
C GLN A 54 -1.17 10.33 -23.92
N ARG A 55 -1.94 11.39 -23.66
CA ARG A 55 -2.18 12.45 -24.67
C ARG A 55 -1.14 13.57 -24.69
N LEU A 56 -0.35 13.73 -23.63
CA LEU A 56 0.60 14.84 -23.51
C LEU A 56 1.92 14.52 -24.22
N PRO A 57 2.58 15.51 -24.86
CA PRO A 57 3.82 15.25 -25.61
C PRO A 57 4.92 14.56 -24.80
N GLY A 58 5.09 14.95 -23.54
CA GLY A 58 6.03 14.30 -22.60
C GLY A 58 5.70 12.83 -22.38
N SER A 59 4.43 12.53 -22.06
CA SER A 59 3.96 11.16 -21.86
C SER A 59 4.08 10.30 -23.12
N VAL A 60 3.84 10.87 -24.31
CA VAL A 60 4.00 10.14 -25.58
C VAL A 60 5.47 9.76 -25.80
N ALA A 61 6.40 10.68 -25.56
CA ALA A 61 7.83 10.41 -25.68
C ALA A 61 8.30 9.37 -24.65
N GLU A 62 7.85 9.49 -23.40
CA GLU A 62 8.16 8.52 -22.34
C GLU A 62 7.59 7.13 -22.68
N ASP A 63 6.31 7.04 -23.02
CA ASP A 63 5.66 5.76 -23.30
C ASP A 63 6.14 5.14 -24.62
N ALA A 64 6.61 5.91 -25.60
CA ALA A 64 7.25 5.34 -26.79
C ALA A 64 8.50 4.53 -26.45
N PHE A 65 9.22 4.92 -25.39
CA PHE A 65 10.36 4.17 -24.89
C PHE A 65 9.95 3.05 -23.91
N ASN A 66 9.15 3.39 -22.89
CA ASN A 66 8.82 2.48 -21.79
C ASN A 66 7.69 1.49 -22.12
N LYS A 67 6.70 1.92 -22.91
CA LYS A 67 5.44 1.22 -23.15
C LYS A 67 4.99 1.31 -24.61
N PRO A 68 5.81 0.91 -25.59
CA PRO A 68 5.54 1.14 -27.01
C PRO A 68 4.27 0.44 -27.52
N TRP A 69 3.72 -0.52 -26.77
CA TRP A 69 2.47 -1.20 -27.10
C TRP A 69 1.21 -0.37 -26.80
N ARG A 70 1.33 0.76 -26.08
CA ARG A 70 0.21 1.64 -25.73
C ARG A 70 -0.42 2.27 -26.99
N PRO A 71 -1.74 2.53 -27.02
CA PRO A 71 -2.42 3.01 -28.22
C PRO A 71 -1.81 4.24 -28.91
N VAL A 72 -1.44 5.28 -28.14
CA VAL A 72 -0.86 6.51 -28.73
C VAL A 72 0.57 6.28 -29.25
N PRO A 73 1.53 5.75 -28.46
CA PRO A 73 2.87 5.46 -28.99
C PRO A 73 2.92 4.45 -30.13
N ALA A 74 2.00 3.47 -30.15
CA ALA A 74 1.88 2.49 -31.23
C ALA A 74 1.24 3.08 -32.50
N GLY A 75 0.82 4.34 -32.51
CA GLY A 75 0.16 5.00 -33.64
C GLY A 75 -1.24 4.48 -33.95
N ARG A 76 -1.91 3.79 -33.00
CA ARG A 76 -3.29 3.30 -33.19
C ARG A 76 -4.32 4.41 -33.07
N ILE A 77 -4.01 5.44 -32.27
CA ILE A 77 -4.77 6.69 -32.14
C ILE A 77 -3.77 7.84 -32.00
N THR A 78 -4.15 9.04 -32.42
CA THR A 78 -3.36 10.26 -32.27
C THR A 78 -3.54 10.88 -30.87
N PRO A 79 -2.59 11.70 -30.39
CA PRO A 79 -2.76 12.44 -29.13
C PRO A 79 -4.03 13.32 -29.11
N ASP A 80 -4.39 13.92 -30.25
CA ASP A 80 -5.59 14.73 -30.38
C ASP A 80 -6.88 13.90 -30.31
N GLU A 81 -6.89 12.69 -30.87
CA GLU A 81 -8.00 11.76 -30.70
C GLU A 81 -8.15 11.32 -29.25
N ALA A 82 -7.04 11.01 -28.57
CA ALA A 82 -7.05 10.67 -27.14
C ALA A 82 -7.61 11.83 -26.29
N ARG A 83 -7.19 13.07 -26.58
CA ARG A 83 -7.72 14.29 -25.94
C ARG A 83 -9.22 14.45 -26.17
N ARG A 84 -9.70 14.32 -27.41
CA ARG A 84 -11.13 14.43 -27.73
C ARG A 84 -11.94 13.33 -27.04
N ALA A 85 -11.45 12.09 -27.05
CA ALA A 85 -12.09 10.98 -26.37
C ALA A 85 -12.20 11.25 -24.86
N ALA A 86 -11.14 11.72 -24.21
CA ALA A 86 -11.18 12.10 -22.79
C ALA A 86 -12.22 13.20 -22.50
N LEU A 87 -12.32 14.23 -23.37
CA LEU A 87 -13.31 15.31 -23.21
C LEU A 87 -14.76 14.82 -23.26
N TYR A 88 -15.08 13.82 -24.09
CA TYR A 88 -16.40 13.20 -24.10
C TYR A 88 -16.60 12.21 -22.94
N LEU A 89 -15.53 11.53 -22.53
CA LEU A 89 -15.59 10.53 -21.48
C LEU A 89 -15.79 11.13 -20.09
N VAL A 90 -15.25 12.33 -19.80
CA VAL A 90 -15.49 13.02 -18.52
C VAL A 90 -16.99 13.20 -18.21
N PRO A 91 -17.81 13.88 -19.05
CA PRO A 91 -19.23 14.04 -18.76
C PRO A 91 -19.99 12.70 -18.79
N ALA A 92 -19.63 11.77 -19.68
CA ALA A 92 -20.23 10.44 -19.71
C ALA A 92 -19.97 9.66 -18.41
N LEU A 93 -18.74 9.73 -17.90
CA LEU A 93 -18.34 9.09 -16.65
C LEU A 93 -19.05 9.75 -15.45
N MET A 94 -19.19 11.08 -15.44
CA MET A 94 -19.95 11.79 -14.39
C MET A 94 -21.43 11.37 -14.36
N VAL A 95 -22.07 11.24 -15.53
CA VAL A 95 -23.45 10.73 -15.65
C VAL A 95 -23.52 9.28 -15.18
N PHE A 96 -22.57 8.43 -15.60
CA PHE A 96 -22.52 7.04 -15.18
C PHE A 96 -22.29 6.90 -13.66
N GLY A 97 -21.43 7.75 -13.10
CA GLY A 97 -21.19 7.85 -11.66
C GLY A 97 -22.45 8.28 -10.90
N GLY A 98 -23.17 9.28 -11.40
CA GLY A 98 -24.46 9.71 -10.86
C GLY A 98 -25.51 8.59 -10.87
N TRP A 99 -25.67 7.90 -12.00
CA TRP A 99 -26.57 6.74 -12.13
C TRP A 99 -26.17 5.58 -11.19
N SER A 100 -24.87 5.42 -10.95
CA SER A 100 -24.32 4.36 -10.09
C SER A 100 -24.30 4.74 -8.60
N GLY A 101 -24.76 5.95 -8.23
CA GLY A 101 -24.72 6.42 -6.84
C GLY A 101 -23.32 6.82 -6.34
N VAL A 102 -22.33 6.95 -7.23
CA VAL A 102 -20.93 7.25 -6.92
C VAL A 102 -20.44 8.57 -7.54
N PHE A 103 -21.31 9.57 -7.59
CA PHE A 103 -20.99 10.86 -8.18
C PHE A 103 -19.79 11.54 -7.50
N ARG A 104 -19.71 11.47 -6.16
CA ARG A 104 -18.67 12.14 -5.36
C ARG A 104 -17.29 11.54 -5.62
N GLU A 105 -17.23 10.23 -5.68
CA GLU A 105 -16.04 9.41 -5.91
C GLU A 105 -15.58 9.56 -7.36
N THR A 106 -16.53 9.60 -8.29
CA THR A 106 -16.27 9.91 -9.70
C THR A 106 -15.69 11.31 -9.87
N ALA A 107 -16.29 12.33 -9.23
CA ALA A 107 -15.79 13.70 -9.28
C ALA A 107 -14.38 13.81 -8.69
N ALA A 108 -14.13 13.16 -7.54
CA ALA A 108 -12.81 13.12 -6.93
C ALA A 108 -11.78 12.45 -7.84
N PHE A 109 -12.12 11.30 -8.44
CA PHE A 109 -11.25 10.59 -9.37
C PHE A 109 -10.91 11.44 -10.60
N VAL A 110 -11.92 12.05 -11.24
CA VAL A 110 -11.71 12.96 -12.38
C VAL A 110 -10.81 14.14 -11.99
N ALA A 111 -11.00 14.71 -10.80
CA ALA A 111 -10.15 15.78 -10.29
C ALA A 111 -8.70 15.32 -10.10
N PHE A 112 -8.45 14.11 -9.56
CA PHE A 112 -7.10 13.58 -9.42
C PHE A 112 -6.45 13.23 -10.76
N VAL A 113 -7.20 12.73 -11.74
CA VAL A 113 -6.69 12.53 -13.12
C VAL A 113 -6.29 13.87 -13.75
N TRP A 114 -7.11 14.90 -13.57
CA TRP A 114 -6.80 16.26 -14.04
C TRP A 114 -5.58 16.85 -13.31
N MET A 115 -5.49 16.71 -11.99
CA MET A 115 -4.33 17.14 -11.21
C MET A 115 -3.04 16.42 -11.65
N TYR A 116 -3.10 15.10 -11.85
CA TYR A 116 -1.96 14.28 -12.28
C TYR A 116 -1.40 14.76 -13.62
N ASN A 117 -2.28 14.99 -14.60
CA ASN A 117 -1.90 15.25 -15.98
C ASN A 117 -1.83 16.74 -16.31
N ASP A 118 -2.94 17.47 -16.16
CA ASP A 118 -3.10 18.84 -16.64
C ASP A 118 -2.49 19.89 -15.70
N LEU A 119 -2.44 19.62 -14.40
CA LEU A 119 -1.70 20.44 -13.43
C LEU A 119 -0.26 19.97 -13.23
N ASP A 120 0.21 19.03 -14.06
CA ASP A 120 1.59 18.59 -14.09
C ASP A 120 2.08 17.98 -12.76
N ALA A 121 1.17 17.48 -11.92
CA ALA A 121 1.55 16.89 -10.63
C ALA A 121 2.41 15.63 -10.81
N ALA A 122 2.24 14.92 -11.93
CA ALA A 122 3.09 13.80 -12.31
C ALA A 122 4.55 14.24 -12.51
N ASP A 123 4.81 15.37 -13.17
CA ASP A 123 6.17 15.75 -13.56
C ASP A 123 6.80 16.79 -12.61
N THR A 124 5.99 17.45 -11.78
CA THR A 124 6.44 18.38 -10.74
C THR A 124 7.37 17.71 -9.74
N SER A 125 6.97 16.56 -9.19
CA SER A 125 7.80 15.78 -8.28
C SER A 125 7.27 14.36 -8.06
N ILE A 126 8.16 13.44 -7.69
CA ILE A 126 7.80 12.08 -7.27
C ILE A 126 6.77 12.04 -6.13
N TYR A 127 6.79 13.03 -5.22
CA TYR A 127 5.83 13.10 -4.12
C TYR A 127 4.43 13.43 -4.64
N TRP A 128 4.32 14.47 -5.47
CA TRP A 128 3.05 14.84 -6.09
C TRP A 128 2.51 13.73 -6.99
N ARG A 129 3.36 13.09 -7.79
CA ARG A 129 3.01 11.91 -8.60
C ARG A 129 2.44 10.79 -7.74
N ASN A 130 3.13 10.41 -6.67
CA ASN A 130 2.71 9.30 -5.85
C ASN A 130 1.46 9.62 -5.03
N VAL A 131 1.38 10.81 -4.42
CA VAL A 131 0.21 11.25 -3.65
C VAL A 131 -1.03 11.31 -4.54
N THR A 132 -0.92 11.91 -5.73
CA THR A 132 -2.07 11.98 -6.67
C THR A 132 -2.51 10.60 -7.14
N ASN A 133 -1.59 9.68 -7.42
CA ASN A 133 -1.96 8.30 -7.74
C ASN A 133 -2.59 7.55 -6.56
N GLY A 134 -2.08 7.74 -5.33
CA GLY A 134 -2.67 7.14 -4.14
C GLY A 134 -4.07 7.67 -3.85
N LEU A 135 -4.30 8.97 -4.05
CA LEU A 135 -5.61 9.60 -3.96
C LEU A 135 -6.57 9.13 -5.06
N GLY A 136 -6.08 9.00 -6.29
CA GLY A 136 -6.85 8.41 -7.40
C GLY A 136 -7.27 6.98 -7.10
N LEU A 137 -6.37 6.16 -6.57
CA LEU A 137 -6.69 4.80 -6.13
C LEU A 137 -7.70 4.80 -4.99
N ALA A 138 -7.54 5.68 -4.00
CA ALA A 138 -8.49 5.80 -2.89
C ALA A 138 -9.90 6.16 -3.38
N ALA A 139 -10.02 7.06 -4.37
CA ALA A 139 -11.29 7.39 -5.00
C ALA A 139 -11.92 6.18 -5.72
N LEU A 140 -11.11 5.39 -6.44
CA LEU A 140 -11.58 4.14 -7.05
C LEU A 140 -12.05 3.11 -6.01
N SER A 141 -11.27 2.91 -4.94
CA SER A 141 -11.64 2.00 -3.84
C SER A 141 -12.93 2.43 -3.14
N ALA A 142 -13.10 3.73 -2.91
CA ALA A 142 -14.32 4.28 -2.32
C ALA A 142 -15.55 4.06 -3.23
N GLY A 143 -15.45 4.41 -4.51
CA GLY A 143 -16.54 4.22 -5.46
C GLY A 143 -16.91 2.74 -5.63
N ALA A 144 -15.90 1.86 -5.75
CA ALA A 144 -16.13 0.43 -5.79
C ALA A 144 -16.85 -0.09 -4.53
N THR A 145 -16.52 0.43 -3.36
CA THR A 145 -17.19 0.07 -2.09
C THR A 145 -18.66 0.50 -2.09
N VAL A 146 -18.96 1.72 -2.52
CA VAL A 146 -20.33 2.24 -2.61
C VAL A 146 -21.16 1.42 -3.60
N VAL A 147 -20.64 1.11 -4.79
CA VAL A 147 -21.34 0.25 -5.76
C VAL A 147 -21.54 -1.16 -5.22
N ALA A 148 -20.54 -1.71 -4.52
CA ALA A 148 -20.59 -3.05 -3.97
C ALA A 148 -21.56 -3.22 -2.79
N SER A 149 -21.67 -2.20 -1.94
CA SER A 149 -22.32 -2.31 -0.61
C SER A 149 -23.48 -1.33 -0.40
N GLY A 150 -23.81 -0.51 -1.40
CA GLY A 150 -24.94 0.43 -1.35
C GLY A 150 -24.67 1.73 -0.57
N GLY A 151 -23.44 1.98 -0.12
CA GLY A 151 -23.09 3.23 0.54
C GLY A 151 -21.76 3.19 1.29
N LEU A 152 -21.22 4.36 1.61
CA LEU A 152 -20.00 4.53 2.39
C LEU A 152 -20.15 5.74 3.32
N GLU A 153 -19.95 5.53 4.62
CA GLU A 153 -19.90 6.61 5.59
C GLU A 153 -18.46 7.11 5.70
N TYR A 154 -18.24 8.40 5.45
CA TYR A 154 -16.91 9.00 5.36
C TYR A 154 -16.32 9.42 6.70
N SER A 155 -16.88 8.98 7.82
CA SER A 155 -16.39 9.28 9.16
C SER A 155 -15.54 8.14 9.72
N PRO A 156 -14.28 8.40 10.14
CA PRO A 156 -13.57 7.48 11.01
C PRO A 156 -14.37 7.23 12.31
N PRO A 157 -14.40 6.01 12.86
CA PRO A 157 -13.57 4.84 12.53
C PRO A 157 -14.21 3.83 11.54
N GLU A 158 -14.96 4.28 10.51
CA GLU A 158 -15.51 3.37 9.50
C GLU A 158 -14.41 2.53 8.85
N ARG A 159 -14.49 1.20 9.00
CA ARG A 159 -13.43 0.26 8.58
C ARG A 159 -13.08 0.39 7.11
N ALA A 160 -14.08 0.56 6.25
CA ALA A 160 -13.87 0.79 4.82
C ALA A 160 -12.99 2.02 4.55
N VAL A 161 -13.23 3.13 5.26
CA VAL A 161 -12.44 4.37 5.13
C VAL A 161 -10.99 4.14 5.53
N VAL A 162 -10.75 3.36 6.61
CA VAL A 162 -9.40 2.96 7.01
C VAL A 162 -8.70 2.19 5.90
N TRP A 163 -9.36 1.17 5.33
CA TRP A 163 -8.80 0.37 4.23
C TRP A 163 -8.52 1.17 2.95
N ILE A 164 -9.42 2.09 2.60
CA ILE A 164 -9.25 3.01 1.48
C ILE A 164 -8.03 3.90 1.71
N PHE A 165 -7.89 4.48 2.90
CA PHE A 165 -6.76 5.34 3.23
C PHE A 165 -5.43 4.58 3.19
N VAL A 166 -5.41 3.38 3.76
CA VAL A 166 -4.22 2.51 3.79
C VAL A 166 -3.76 2.11 2.41
N THR A 167 -4.67 1.65 1.55
CA THR A 167 -4.35 1.26 0.18
C THR A 167 -3.87 2.46 -0.64
N GLY A 168 -4.47 3.64 -0.45
CA GLY A 168 -3.97 4.89 -1.03
C GLY A 168 -2.57 5.27 -0.55
N LEU A 169 -2.30 5.14 0.76
CA LEU A 169 -1.00 5.43 1.36
C LEU A 169 0.08 4.46 0.88
N VAL A 170 -0.22 3.16 0.80
CA VAL A 170 0.64 2.14 0.19
C VAL A 170 1.09 2.58 -1.19
N VAL A 171 0.13 2.91 -2.05
CA VAL A 171 0.38 3.30 -3.43
C VAL A 171 1.12 4.64 -3.53
N SER A 172 0.91 5.54 -2.57
CA SER A 172 1.67 6.79 -2.43
C SER A 172 3.15 6.59 -2.07
N ASN A 173 3.58 5.39 -1.69
CA ASN A 173 4.96 5.10 -1.29
C ASN A 173 5.69 4.14 -2.25
N VAL A 174 4.97 3.37 -3.09
CA VAL A 174 5.55 2.30 -3.93
C VAL A 174 5.96 2.78 -5.34
N MET A 175 5.34 3.82 -5.90
CA MET A 175 5.52 4.18 -7.32
C MET A 175 6.81 4.93 -7.69
N GLY A 176 7.81 4.93 -6.81
CA GLY A 176 9.04 5.68 -7.02
C GLY A 176 10.03 5.12 -8.05
N ASP A 177 9.93 3.84 -8.43
CA ASP A 177 11.02 3.15 -9.14
C ASP A 177 10.73 2.72 -10.60
N ASN A 178 9.49 2.81 -11.09
CA ASN A 178 9.17 2.39 -12.46
C ASN A 178 9.39 3.45 -13.54
N VAL A 179 9.82 4.66 -13.18
CA VAL A 179 10.21 5.73 -14.12
C VAL A 179 11.70 6.02 -13.98
N ARG A 180 12.51 4.97 -14.08
CA ARG A 180 13.95 5.09 -14.37
C ARG A 180 14.10 4.94 -15.87
N HIS A 181 14.13 6.07 -16.57
CA HIS A 181 15.04 6.37 -17.66
C HIS A 181 14.79 7.83 -18.08
N ASP A 182 15.29 8.80 -17.30
CA ASP A 182 15.43 10.16 -17.82
C ASP A 182 16.75 10.85 -17.40
N TYR A 183 17.17 11.74 -18.28
CA TYR A 183 18.52 12.02 -18.77
C TYR A 183 19.41 12.94 -17.91
N THR A 184 19.16 13.12 -16.61
CA THR A 184 20.06 13.99 -15.79
C THR A 184 20.39 13.43 -14.40
N LYS A 185 21.52 12.70 -14.34
CA LYS A 185 22.09 12.05 -13.14
C LYS A 185 22.46 12.96 -11.94
N LYS A 186 22.28 14.29 -11.97
CA LYS A 186 22.80 15.19 -10.91
C LYS A 186 21.80 15.74 -9.89
N LYS A 187 20.49 15.83 -10.19
CA LYS A 187 19.46 16.32 -9.22
C LYS A 187 18.80 15.21 -8.39
N VAL A 188 19.19 13.97 -8.65
CA VAL A 188 18.49 12.75 -8.25
C VAL A 188 19.06 12.15 -6.94
N THR A 189 20.34 12.38 -6.64
CA THR A 189 21.06 11.72 -5.54
C THR A 189 20.61 12.15 -4.13
N GLY A 190 20.25 13.43 -3.94
CA GLY A 190 19.75 13.93 -2.64
C GLY A 190 18.30 13.51 -2.33
N ARG A 191 17.52 13.15 -3.36
CA ARG A 191 16.09 12.81 -3.24
C ARG A 191 15.88 11.34 -2.82
N PHE A 192 16.75 10.44 -3.28
CA PHE A 192 16.75 9.04 -2.84
C PHE A 192 17.10 8.88 -1.36
N ALA A 193 17.99 9.72 -0.82
CA ALA A 193 18.37 9.66 0.58
C ALA A 193 17.19 9.93 1.54
N MET A 194 16.29 10.86 1.22
CA MET A 194 15.12 11.13 2.08
C MET A 194 14.03 10.07 2.00
N VAL A 195 13.76 9.50 0.82
CA VAL A 195 12.78 8.40 0.67
C VAL A 195 13.28 7.13 1.38
N GLU A 196 14.58 6.85 1.28
CA GLU A 196 15.23 5.77 2.01
C GLU A 196 15.11 5.97 3.53
N VAL A 197 15.39 7.17 4.04
CA VAL A 197 15.24 7.50 5.47
C VAL A 197 13.79 7.37 5.94
N ALA A 198 12.83 7.88 5.17
CA ALA A 198 11.40 7.78 5.50
C ALA A 198 10.91 6.32 5.52
N ALA A 199 11.37 5.49 4.57
CA ALA A 199 11.03 4.07 4.52
C ALA A 199 11.67 3.30 5.69
N ILE A 200 12.94 3.56 6.04
CA ILE A 200 13.57 2.99 7.24
C ILE A 200 12.76 3.36 8.49
N PHE A 201 12.40 4.64 8.64
CA PHE A 201 11.64 5.11 9.80
C PHE A 201 10.26 4.45 9.92
N CYS A 202 9.51 4.37 8.81
CA CYS A 202 8.18 3.73 8.78
C CYS A 202 8.27 2.24 9.10
N ALA A 203 9.28 1.56 8.58
CA ALA A 203 9.49 0.15 8.86
C ALA A 203 9.90 -0.08 10.32
N LEU A 204 10.78 0.76 10.89
CA LEU A 204 11.17 0.67 12.30
C LEU A 204 9.99 0.84 13.25
N ILE A 205 9.16 1.87 13.05
CA ILE A 205 7.96 2.08 13.86
C ILE A 205 7.01 0.89 13.74
N SER A 206 6.82 0.39 12.52
CA SER A 206 5.92 -0.75 12.29
C SER A 206 6.45 -2.04 12.90
N SER A 207 7.76 -2.29 12.87
CA SER A 207 8.42 -3.40 13.55
C SER A 207 8.31 -3.32 15.07
N LEU A 208 8.36 -2.10 15.64
CA LEU A 208 8.12 -1.89 17.07
C LEU A 208 6.67 -2.18 17.44
N VAL A 209 5.70 -1.74 16.62
CA VAL A 209 4.27 -2.03 16.84
C VAL A 209 4.00 -3.53 16.74
N MET A 210 4.51 -4.21 15.70
CA MET A 210 4.35 -5.66 15.56
C MET A 210 5.02 -6.42 16.70
N GLY A 211 6.23 -6.03 17.09
CA GLY A 211 6.96 -6.64 18.20
C GLY A 211 6.37 -6.41 19.59
N SER A 212 5.46 -5.43 19.72
CA SER A 212 4.72 -5.16 20.97
C SER A 212 3.46 -6.02 21.12
N TYR A 213 3.06 -6.76 20.08
CA TYR A 213 1.88 -7.61 20.12
C TYR A 213 2.16 -8.89 20.92
N LYS A 214 1.33 -9.18 21.92
CA LYS A 214 1.46 -10.44 22.67
C LYS A 214 0.76 -11.57 21.94
N VAL A 215 1.54 -12.54 21.48
CA VAL A 215 0.99 -13.81 20.99
C VAL A 215 0.58 -14.66 22.20
N LYS A 216 -0.68 -15.12 22.23
CA LYS A 216 -1.16 -16.01 23.30
C LYS A 216 -0.54 -17.40 23.13
N GLY A 217 0.49 -17.67 23.92
CA GLY A 217 1.25 -18.91 23.99
C GLY A 217 2.66 -18.56 24.47
N ARG A 218 3.09 -19.10 25.63
CA ARG A 218 4.38 -18.82 26.30
C ARG A 218 5.55 -18.77 25.29
N ALA A 219 6.55 -17.89 25.38
CA ALA A 219 7.29 -17.53 26.59
C ALA A 219 7.91 -16.12 26.56
N PHE A 220 7.53 -15.27 27.52
CA PHE A 220 8.40 -14.18 28.01
C PHE A 220 8.06 -13.82 29.46
N ASP A 221 7.88 -14.84 30.31
CA ASP A 221 7.72 -14.68 31.77
C ASP A 221 9.06 -14.90 32.51
N LEU A 222 10.20 -14.57 31.90
CA LEU A 222 11.53 -14.80 32.49
C LEU A 222 11.99 -13.71 33.47
N PHE A 223 11.15 -12.75 33.85
CA PHE A 223 11.52 -11.71 34.82
C PHE A 223 10.55 -11.54 36.00
N LYS A 224 9.56 -12.43 36.18
CA LYS A 224 8.55 -12.27 37.24
C LYS A 224 8.58 -13.27 38.39
N GLU A 225 9.47 -14.26 38.36
CA GLU A 225 9.63 -15.23 39.46
C GLU A 225 10.99 -15.10 40.15
N SER A 226 11.21 -14.01 40.89
CA SER A 226 12.12 -14.06 42.04
C SER A 226 11.86 -12.93 43.05
N SER A 227 10.87 -13.09 43.93
CA SER A 227 10.96 -12.64 45.34
C SER A 227 9.71 -13.01 46.16
N SER A 228 9.88 -14.05 46.99
CA SER A 228 9.43 -14.21 48.39
C SER A 228 7.93 -14.17 48.77
N GLU A 229 7.43 -15.37 49.09
CA GLU A 229 6.79 -15.82 50.34
C GLU A 229 5.91 -14.89 51.23
N SER A 230 4.64 -15.29 51.34
CA SER A 230 3.77 -15.44 52.54
C SER A 230 3.47 -14.28 53.51
N SER A 231 2.21 -13.82 53.53
CA SER A 231 1.36 -13.71 54.74
C SER A 231 -0.12 -13.43 54.37
N PRO A 232 -1.11 -13.89 55.16
CA PRO A 232 -2.51 -13.74 54.84
C PRO A 232 -3.11 -12.46 55.46
N GLY A 233 -3.81 -11.69 54.62
CA GLY A 233 -4.77 -10.69 55.06
C GLY A 233 -4.36 -9.24 54.78
N THR A 234 -4.90 -8.67 53.70
CA THR A 234 -5.63 -7.39 53.69
C THR A 234 -6.08 -7.10 52.25
N HIS A 235 -7.36 -6.75 52.08
CA HIS A 235 -7.85 -6.14 50.86
C HIS A 235 -7.11 -4.81 50.62
N ILE A 236 -6.14 -4.82 49.73
CA ILE A 236 -5.57 -3.59 49.14
C ILE A 236 -5.50 -3.80 47.63
N GLN A 237 -6.21 -2.93 46.91
CA GLN A 237 -6.04 -2.70 45.47
C GLN A 237 -4.56 -2.52 45.15
N GLY A 238 -3.95 -3.54 44.53
CA GLY A 238 -2.58 -3.51 44.05
C GLY A 238 -2.56 -3.17 42.56
N ALA A 239 -2.41 -1.88 42.26
CA ALA A 239 -1.94 -1.41 40.97
C ALA A 239 -0.44 -1.72 40.86
N THR A 240 -0.07 -2.89 40.35
CA THR A 240 1.32 -3.21 39.97
C THR A 240 1.36 -4.20 38.80
N GLY A 241 1.71 -3.70 37.61
CA GLY A 241 1.96 -4.54 36.44
C GLY A 241 2.03 -3.77 35.12
N GLU A 242 2.99 -2.84 35.02
CA GLU A 242 3.61 -2.28 33.81
C GLU A 242 2.75 -2.25 32.54
N GLY A 243 2.25 -1.04 32.23
CA GLY A 243 1.49 -0.72 31.02
C GLY A 243 2.31 -0.81 29.74
N PHE A 244 2.57 -2.04 29.29
CA PHE A 244 2.97 -2.28 27.91
C PHE A 244 1.73 -2.12 27.03
N TRP A 245 1.78 -1.18 26.09
CA TRP A 245 0.69 -0.95 25.14
C TRP A 245 0.53 -2.17 24.23
N GLU A 246 -0.61 -2.85 24.30
CA GLU A 246 -0.96 -3.93 23.37
C GLU A 246 -1.68 -3.33 22.15
N PRO A 247 -1.11 -3.43 20.94
CA PRO A 247 -1.77 -2.94 19.74
C PRO A 247 -3.07 -3.73 19.52
N SER A 248 -4.15 -3.02 19.24
CA SER A 248 -5.38 -3.67 18.77
C SER A 248 -5.09 -4.43 17.47
N PRO A 249 -5.84 -5.50 17.14
CA PRO A 249 -5.66 -6.24 15.88
C PRO A 249 -5.66 -5.34 14.64
N MET A 250 -6.44 -4.25 14.67
CA MET A 250 -6.44 -3.25 13.61
C MET A 250 -5.10 -2.51 13.52
N ILE A 251 -4.53 -2.07 14.64
CA ILE A 251 -3.24 -1.35 14.65
C ILE A 251 -2.09 -2.29 14.24
N LEU A 252 -2.13 -3.55 14.67
CA LEU A 252 -1.19 -4.57 14.23
C LEU A 252 -1.24 -4.75 12.71
N PHE A 253 -2.45 -4.90 12.17
CA PHE A 253 -2.67 -5.07 10.75
C PHE A 253 -2.19 -3.85 9.93
N MET A 254 -2.46 -2.64 10.43
CA MET A 254 -1.95 -1.39 9.84
C MET A 254 -0.42 -1.37 9.81
N ALA A 255 0.22 -1.76 10.92
CA ALA A 255 1.67 -1.85 11.01
C ALA A 255 2.25 -2.86 10.01
N MET A 256 1.62 -4.02 9.83
CA MET A 256 2.05 -5.01 8.83
C MET A 256 2.01 -4.45 7.41
N ILE A 257 0.97 -3.68 7.06
CA ILE A 257 0.91 -3.04 5.74
C ILE A 257 2.00 -1.97 5.60
N VAL A 258 2.10 -1.04 6.55
CA VAL A 258 3.10 0.04 6.50
C VAL A 258 4.51 -0.56 6.42
N TYR A 259 4.77 -1.62 7.17
CA TYR A 259 6.00 -2.39 7.11
C TYR A 259 6.26 -3.00 5.73
N GLY A 260 5.28 -3.69 5.15
CA GLY A 260 5.40 -4.32 3.83
C GLY A 260 5.69 -3.30 2.73
N VAL A 261 5.04 -2.14 2.80
CA VAL A 261 5.28 -1.02 1.88
C VAL A 261 6.68 -0.48 2.05
N ALA A 262 7.07 -0.16 3.29
CA ALA A 262 8.35 0.44 3.59
C ALA A 262 9.52 -0.49 3.18
N THR A 263 9.41 -1.78 3.47
CA THR A 263 10.41 -2.78 3.05
C THR A 263 10.44 -3.00 1.55
N SER A 264 9.29 -2.99 0.87
CA SER A 264 9.22 -3.05 -0.59
C SER A 264 9.89 -1.83 -1.22
N THR A 265 9.64 -0.62 -0.69
CA THR A 265 10.33 0.61 -1.13
C THR A 265 11.84 0.51 -0.90
N LEU A 266 12.30 0.03 0.26
CA LEU A 266 13.73 -0.17 0.53
C LEU A 266 14.38 -1.19 -0.40
N TYR A 267 13.64 -2.24 -0.75
CA TYR A 267 14.07 -3.22 -1.73
C TYR A 267 14.22 -2.59 -3.12
N GLN A 268 13.18 -1.90 -3.61
CA GLN A 268 13.16 -1.33 -4.96
C GLN A 268 14.17 -0.19 -5.17
N ILE A 269 14.38 0.69 -4.18
CA ILE A 269 15.39 1.76 -4.24
C ILE A 269 16.77 1.18 -4.54
N ASN A 270 17.05 -0.01 -4.01
CA ASN A 270 18.33 -0.66 -4.04
C ASN A 270 18.42 -1.81 -5.05
N ARG A 271 17.45 -1.96 -5.96
CA ARG A 271 17.36 -3.05 -6.95
C ARG A 271 18.60 -3.25 -7.84
N GLU A 272 19.50 -2.26 -7.92
CA GLU A 272 20.79 -2.39 -8.61
C GLU A 272 21.86 -3.18 -7.80
N ASP A 273 21.60 -3.45 -6.53
CA ASP A 273 22.45 -4.24 -5.66
C ASP A 273 22.27 -5.74 -5.97
N LYS A 274 23.26 -6.30 -6.66
CA LYS A 274 23.29 -7.70 -7.09
C LYS A 274 23.25 -8.70 -5.94
N TYR A 275 23.59 -8.28 -4.72
CA TYR A 275 23.62 -9.15 -3.54
C TYR A 275 22.36 -9.04 -2.68
N GLN A 276 21.44 -8.14 -3.03
CA GLN A 276 20.26 -7.86 -2.21
C GLN A 276 19.31 -9.05 -2.08
N ASP A 277 19.09 -9.79 -3.16
CA ASP A 277 18.26 -11.00 -3.16
C ASP A 277 18.87 -12.10 -2.29
N VAL A 278 20.19 -12.29 -2.41
CA VAL A 278 20.94 -13.28 -1.62
C VAL A 278 20.92 -12.90 -0.14
N ALA A 279 21.16 -11.61 0.16
CA ALA A 279 21.08 -11.11 1.51
C ALA A 279 19.69 -11.39 2.08
N LEU A 280 18.62 -10.93 1.43
CA LEU A 280 17.23 -11.11 1.88
C LEU A 280 16.89 -12.59 2.11
N ALA A 281 17.28 -13.47 1.19
CA ALA A 281 17.09 -14.91 1.32
C ALA A 281 17.80 -15.47 2.56
N VAL A 282 19.04 -15.06 2.83
CA VAL A 282 19.78 -15.43 4.05
C VAL A 282 19.08 -14.91 5.30
N GLY A 283 18.59 -13.68 5.29
CA GLY A 283 17.88 -13.06 6.42
C GLY A 283 16.58 -13.79 6.77
N VAL A 284 15.77 -14.11 5.76
CA VAL A 284 14.53 -14.89 5.92
C VAL A 284 14.84 -16.31 6.40
N THR A 285 15.81 -16.98 5.77
CA THR A 285 16.20 -18.36 6.12
C THR A 285 16.72 -18.44 7.56
N THR A 286 17.52 -17.45 8.00
CA THR A 286 18.01 -17.39 9.38
C THR A 286 16.87 -17.19 10.38
N GLY A 287 15.85 -16.40 10.02
CA GLY A 287 14.65 -16.23 10.83
C GLY A 287 13.84 -17.52 10.99
N VAL A 288 13.69 -18.30 9.91
CA VAL A 288 13.02 -19.61 9.94
C VAL A 288 13.81 -20.63 10.76
N ILE A 289 15.14 -20.66 10.63
CA ILE A 289 15.98 -21.56 11.45
C ILE A 289 15.87 -21.17 12.93
N TYR A 290 15.81 -19.88 13.24
CA TYR A 290 15.63 -19.41 14.61
C TYR A 290 14.27 -19.84 15.19
N GLU A 291 13.18 -19.79 14.41
CA GLU A 291 11.87 -20.32 14.82
C GLU A 291 11.98 -21.79 15.27
N GLU A 292 12.57 -22.63 14.41
CA GLU A 292 12.72 -24.07 14.70
C GLU A 292 13.55 -24.33 15.96
N LEU A 293 14.56 -23.50 16.22
CA LEU A 293 15.45 -23.64 17.39
C LEU A 293 14.85 -23.06 18.68
N SER A 294 14.03 -22.02 18.58
CA SER A 294 13.37 -21.37 19.72
C SER A 294 12.12 -22.12 20.18
N GLY A 295 11.52 -22.92 19.29
CA GLY A 295 10.24 -23.59 19.54
C GLY A 295 9.06 -22.61 19.60
N ASP A 296 9.26 -21.38 19.10
CA ASP A 296 8.23 -20.35 19.06
C ASP A 296 7.16 -20.67 17.99
N SER A 297 5.95 -20.16 18.19
CA SER A 297 4.91 -20.28 17.17
C SER A 297 5.29 -19.49 15.91
N ILE A 298 4.92 -19.99 14.73
CA ILE A 298 5.09 -19.28 13.46
C ILE A 298 4.55 -17.85 13.49
N LEU A 299 3.45 -17.60 14.22
CA LEU A 299 2.88 -16.27 14.38
C LEU A 299 3.80 -15.34 15.19
N ALA A 300 4.44 -15.86 16.25
CA ALA A 300 5.42 -15.11 17.03
C ALA A 300 6.66 -14.79 16.18
N THR A 301 7.15 -15.75 15.41
CA THR A 301 8.27 -15.52 14.48
C THR A 301 7.94 -14.44 13.43
N LEU A 302 6.75 -14.51 12.84
CA LEU A 302 6.28 -13.55 11.85
C LEU A 302 6.15 -12.11 12.38
N LEU A 303 5.82 -11.95 13.67
CA LEU A 303 5.59 -10.62 14.28
C LEU A 303 6.82 -10.06 14.98
N HIS A 304 7.63 -10.90 15.63
CA HIS A 304 8.76 -10.47 16.46
C HIS A 304 10.11 -10.59 15.77
N ILE A 305 10.26 -11.45 14.75
CA ILE A 305 11.57 -11.80 14.20
C ILE A 305 11.70 -11.33 12.76
N PHE A 306 10.75 -11.69 11.90
CA PHE A 306 10.81 -11.36 10.47
C PHE A 306 10.86 -9.86 10.18
N PRO A 307 10.14 -8.98 10.92
CA PRO A 307 10.21 -7.56 10.68
C PRO A 307 11.60 -6.95 10.94
N TRP A 308 12.36 -7.54 11.84
CA TRP A 308 13.71 -7.08 12.16
C TRP A 308 14.76 -7.71 11.25
N SER A 309 14.62 -9.00 10.93
CA SER A 309 15.57 -9.70 10.06
C SER A 309 15.58 -9.09 8.65
N ILE A 310 14.41 -8.89 8.04
CA ILE A 310 14.29 -8.28 6.70
C ILE A 310 14.87 -6.86 6.71
N LEU A 311 14.57 -6.04 7.72
CA LEU A 311 15.11 -4.68 7.80
C LEU A 311 16.63 -4.64 7.96
N LEU A 312 17.17 -5.47 8.86
CA LEU A 312 18.60 -5.56 9.10
C LEU A 312 19.31 -5.98 7.82
N THR A 313 18.79 -6.99 7.13
CA THR A 313 19.39 -7.54 5.94
C THR A 313 19.36 -6.57 4.76
N LEU A 314 18.24 -5.87 4.53
CA LEU A 314 18.17 -4.81 3.52
C LEU A 314 19.15 -3.68 3.83
N SER A 315 19.30 -3.31 5.10
CA SER A 315 20.23 -2.27 5.55
C SER A 315 21.70 -2.68 5.36
N VAL A 316 22.06 -3.93 5.71
CA VAL A 316 23.42 -4.47 5.56
C VAL A 316 23.81 -4.59 4.10
N SER A 317 22.94 -5.15 3.25
CA SER A 317 23.17 -5.26 1.81
C SER A 317 23.49 -3.89 1.21
N ARG A 318 22.68 -2.89 1.57
CA ARG A 318 22.84 -1.52 1.12
C ARG A 318 24.19 -0.91 1.54
N ILE A 319 24.55 -1.04 2.82
CA ILE A 319 25.83 -0.55 3.32
C ILE A 319 26.98 -1.19 2.53
N GLY A 320 26.94 -2.51 2.36
CA GLY A 320 27.92 -3.26 1.57
C GLY A 320 28.03 -2.75 0.13
N HIS A 321 26.90 -2.58 -0.55
CA HIS A 321 26.87 -2.08 -1.93
C HIS A 321 27.43 -0.65 -2.06
N ARG A 322 27.15 0.25 -1.10
CA ARG A 322 27.75 1.60 -1.08
C ARG A 322 29.27 1.53 -0.90
N PHE A 323 29.75 0.69 0.02
CA PHE A 323 31.19 0.48 0.23
C PHE A 323 31.89 -0.06 -1.03
N CYS A 324 31.28 -1.02 -1.74
CA CYS A 324 31.82 -1.56 -2.98
C CYS A 324 31.89 -0.51 -4.11
N ARG A 325 30.87 0.36 -4.24
CA ARG A 325 30.90 1.45 -5.25
C ARG A 325 31.98 2.48 -4.96
N CYS A 326 32.22 2.84 -3.70
CA CYS A 326 33.26 3.81 -3.35
C CYS A 326 34.70 3.31 -3.54
N LYS A 327 34.91 2.00 -3.69
CA LYS A 327 36.24 1.42 -3.98
C LYS A 327 36.55 1.25 -5.47
N LEU A 328 35.54 1.38 -6.33
CA LEU A 328 35.64 1.12 -7.77
C LEU A 328 35.56 2.39 -8.63
N GLY A 329 35.41 3.57 -8.03
CA GLY A 329 35.44 4.88 -8.70
C GLY A 329 36.47 5.79 -8.06
#